data_AF-A0A382NZ04-F1
#
_entry.id   AF-A0A382NZ04-F1
#
_cell.length_a   1.000
_cell.length_b   1.000
_cell.length_c   1.000
_cell.angle_alpha   90.00
_cell.angle_beta   90.00
_cell.angle_gamma   90.00
#
_symmetry.space_group_name_H-M   'P 1'
#
loop_
_entity.id
_entity.type
_entity.pdbx_description
1 polymer ?
#
loop_
_entity_poly.entity_id
_entity_poly.type
_entity_poly.pdbx_seq_one_letter_code
_entity_poly.pdbx_strand_id
1 'polypeptide(L)'
;VAYRKLPSYDAMSDDFKKWTKWLPVFEDKPKKTTVKAYSQGVRRIVSFAEGVADVDSDPKKFGPGTFDQLSLIEVVRRIIESETVTKATLNQSLAGLQSFYDWCVNTKPEIRSNDLPDIKRLRKVAKLDVPQVDPDYYRPDELRRLYEEAANPDCVVGKTIRHSSRDLAICSFLAVLGLRASELTKAKIGWITQETLGAADKGPTEDAEDDGTGGDTQNSDATDERIWVLRVEGKGGKTRRVPLTSELIEVNRRWQNEREELQGVDLPRPGDHLFVPLRKPKDDNGEDGLSYYQLWYLLQMIAREAGLRE
;
A
#
# COMPACT_ATOMS: atom_id res chain seq x y z
N VAL A 1 -24.19 14.41 1.75
CA VAL A 1 -24.78 13.15 1.26
C VAL A 1 -24.62 12.09 2.33
N ALA A 2 -25.70 11.51 2.84
CA ALA A 2 -25.61 10.47 3.86
C ALA A 2 -25.10 9.17 3.24
N TYR A 3 -24.01 8.61 3.77
CA TYR A 3 -23.46 7.34 3.28
C TYR A 3 -24.48 6.21 3.50
N ARG A 4 -24.73 5.39 2.46
CA ARG A 4 -25.63 4.23 2.56
C ARG A 4 -25.10 3.25 3.61
N LYS A 5 -25.93 2.92 4.60
CA LYS A 5 -25.58 1.94 5.65
C LYS A 5 -25.49 0.55 5.03
N LEU A 6 -24.32 -0.08 5.16
CA LEU A 6 -24.10 -1.44 4.66
C LEU A 6 -24.57 -2.47 5.71
N PRO A 7 -25.03 -3.66 5.28
CA PRO A 7 -25.19 -4.80 6.18
C PRO A 7 -23.93 -5.03 7.03
N SER A 8 -24.10 -5.42 8.30
CA SER A 8 -22.96 -5.83 9.12
C SER A 8 -22.39 -7.14 8.60
N TYR A 9 -21.13 -7.45 8.95
CA TYR A 9 -20.53 -8.74 8.59
C TYR A 9 -21.35 -9.92 9.13
N ASP A 10 -21.88 -9.79 10.35
CA ASP A 10 -22.65 -10.85 11.02
C ASP A 10 -24.04 -11.04 10.43
N ALA A 11 -24.62 -10.01 9.81
CA ALA A 11 -25.90 -10.08 9.12
C ALA A 11 -25.82 -10.83 7.78
N MET A 12 -24.62 -11.03 7.23
CA MET A 12 -24.43 -11.74 5.96
C MET A 12 -24.59 -13.25 6.11
N SER A 13 -24.86 -13.91 4.99
CA SER A 13 -24.98 -15.37 4.88
C SER A 13 -23.74 -16.13 5.34
N ASP A 14 -23.94 -17.41 5.66
CA ASP A 14 -22.85 -18.30 6.07
C ASP A 14 -21.85 -18.55 4.93
N ASP A 15 -22.33 -18.60 3.69
CA ASP A 15 -21.48 -18.71 2.50
C ASP A 15 -20.54 -17.52 2.37
N PHE A 16 -21.06 -16.30 2.52
CA PHE A 16 -20.25 -15.10 2.53
C PHE A 16 -19.17 -15.15 3.61
N LYS A 17 -19.53 -15.57 4.83
CA LYS A 17 -18.57 -15.68 5.95
C LYS A 17 -17.51 -16.74 5.67
N LYS A 18 -17.89 -17.91 5.13
CA LYS A 18 -16.96 -18.99 4.74
C LYS A 18 -15.99 -18.52 3.65
N TRP A 19 -16.50 -17.85 2.61
CA TRP A 19 -15.68 -17.26 1.57
C TRP A 19 -14.63 -16.29 2.13
N THR A 20 -15.02 -15.35 3.01
CA THR A 20 -14.04 -14.39 3.58
C THR A 20 -12.96 -15.06 4.45
N LYS A 21 -13.24 -16.21 5.05
CA LYS A 21 -12.25 -17.04 5.77
C LYS A 21 -11.37 -17.84 4.83
N TRP A 22 -11.87 -18.20 3.65
CA TRP A 22 -11.14 -18.95 2.63
C TRP A 22 -10.06 -18.09 1.93
N LEU A 23 -10.35 -16.80 1.67
CA LEU A 23 -9.44 -15.90 0.93
C LEU A 23 -8.00 -15.81 1.50
N PRO A 24 -7.76 -15.65 2.82
CA PRO A 24 -6.40 -15.63 3.35
C PRO A 24 -5.69 -16.99 3.29
N VAL A 25 -6.44 -18.09 3.33
CA VAL A 25 -5.88 -19.44 3.45
C VAL A 25 -5.50 -19.99 2.08
N PHE A 26 -6.35 -19.78 1.08
CA PHE A 26 -6.19 -20.41 -0.24
C PHE A 26 -5.73 -19.44 -1.33
N GLU A 27 -5.92 -18.13 -1.15
CA GLU A 27 -5.49 -17.11 -2.13
C GLU A 27 -4.44 -16.13 -1.57
N ASP A 28 -3.93 -16.39 -0.37
CA ASP A 28 -2.96 -15.55 0.36
C ASP A 28 -3.36 -14.06 0.39
N LYS A 29 -4.67 -13.78 0.42
CA LYS A 29 -5.17 -12.40 0.43
C LYS A 29 -5.06 -11.80 1.83
N PRO A 30 -4.43 -10.60 1.99
CA PRO A 30 -4.28 -9.99 3.29
C PRO A 30 -5.63 -9.62 3.92
N LYS A 31 -5.83 -10.05 5.18
CA LYS A 31 -7.08 -9.84 5.94
C LYS A 31 -7.46 -8.36 6.07
N LYS A 32 -6.48 -7.52 6.44
CA LYS A 32 -6.70 -6.10 6.78
C LYS A 32 -7.02 -5.22 5.55
N THR A 33 -6.61 -5.63 4.35
CA THR A 33 -6.75 -4.82 3.13
C THR A 33 -7.69 -5.49 2.12
N THR A 34 -7.25 -6.52 1.41
CA THR A 34 -8.00 -7.11 0.29
C THR A 34 -9.29 -7.77 0.75
N VAL A 35 -9.25 -8.59 1.81
CA VAL A 35 -10.46 -9.27 2.31
C VAL A 35 -11.47 -8.26 2.82
N LYS A 36 -11.02 -7.24 3.57
CA LYS A 36 -11.88 -6.14 4.03
C LYS A 36 -12.55 -5.42 2.86
N ALA A 37 -11.78 -5.08 1.83
CA ALA A 37 -12.29 -4.39 0.64
C ALA A 37 -13.30 -5.25 -0.14
N TYR A 38 -13.02 -6.53 -0.35
CA TYR A 38 -13.93 -7.46 -1.03
C TYR A 38 -15.23 -7.67 -0.23
N SER A 39 -15.11 -7.88 1.08
CA SER A 39 -16.23 -7.99 2.01
C SER A 39 -17.13 -6.73 1.97
N GLN A 40 -16.54 -5.54 1.98
CA GLN A 40 -17.30 -4.29 1.87
C GLN A 40 -17.92 -4.12 0.48
N GLY A 41 -17.21 -4.54 -0.57
CA GLY A 41 -17.66 -4.54 -1.95
C GLY A 41 -18.94 -5.35 -2.18
N VAL A 42 -18.97 -6.60 -1.74
CA VAL A 42 -20.14 -7.46 -1.86
C VAL A 42 -21.30 -6.94 -1.02
N ARG A 43 -21.05 -6.48 0.22
CA ARG A 43 -22.09 -5.89 1.08
C ARG A 43 -22.70 -4.62 0.50
N ARG A 44 -21.92 -3.85 -0.27
CA ARG A 44 -22.41 -2.72 -1.05
C ARG A 44 -23.37 -3.18 -2.14
N ILE A 45 -23.02 -4.21 -2.91
CA ILE A 45 -23.92 -4.73 -3.95
C ILE A 45 -25.24 -5.21 -3.33
N VAL A 46 -25.16 -5.99 -2.25
CA VAL A 46 -26.35 -6.48 -1.52
C VAL A 46 -27.20 -5.33 -0.97
N SER A 47 -26.60 -4.25 -0.47
CA SER A 47 -27.38 -3.12 0.05
C SER A 47 -28.16 -2.38 -1.03
N PHE A 48 -27.76 -2.46 -2.30
CA PHE A 48 -28.46 -1.89 -3.45
C PHE A 48 -29.44 -2.86 -4.12
N ALA A 49 -29.51 -4.11 -3.67
CA ALA A 49 -30.46 -5.11 -4.14
C ALA A 49 -31.90 -4.87 -3.67
N GLU A 50 -32.07 -4.12 -2.57
CA GLU A 50 -33.39 -3.80 -2.03
C GLU A 50 -34.29 -3.11 -3.08
N GLY A 51 -35.48 -3.69 -3.29
CA GLY A 51 -36.47 -3.20 -4.24
C GLY A 51 -36.17 -3.52 -5.70
N VAL A 52 -35.21 -4.40 -6.00
CA VAL A 52 -35.06 -5.02 -7.33
C VAL A 52 -35.99 -6.24 -7.38
N ALA A 53 -36.84 -6.31 -8.41
CA ALA A 53 -37.77 -7.42 -8.57
C ALA A 53 -37.01 -8.76 -8.65
N ASP A 54 -37.59 -9.79 -8.03
CA ASP A 54 -37.09 -11.17 -8.05
C ASP A 54 -35.70 -11.38 -7.40
N VAL A 55 -35.20 -10.39 -6.65
CA VAL A 55 -33.99 -10.51 -5.83
C VAL A 55 -34.35 -10.63 -4.36
N ASP A 56 -33.85 -11.68 -3.71
CA ASP A 56 -33.91 -11.77 -2.24
C ASP A 56 -32.88 -10.81 -1.63
N SER A 57 -33.37 -9.67 -1.14
CA SER A 57 -32.53 -8.63 -0.55
C SER A 57 -32.12 -8.91 0.90
N ASP A 58 -32.55 -10.04 1.50
CA ASP A 58 -32.11 -10.43 2.83
C ASP A 58 -30.62 -10.79 2.81
N PRO A 59 -29.75 -10.04 3.51
CA PRO A 59 -28.32 -10.31 3.54
C PRO A 59 -27.98 -11.72 4.05
N LYS A 60 -28.85 -12.34 4.87
CA LYS A 60 -28.65 -13.71 5.38
C LYS A 60 -28.82 -14.78 4.32
N LYS A 61 -29.56 -14.48 3.25
CA LYS A 61 -29.84 -15.40 2.14
C LYS A 61 -28.98 -15.13 0.91
N PHE A 62 -28.08 -14.15 0.98
CA PHE A 62 -27.13 -13.89 -0.10
C PHE A 62 -26.32 -15.14 -0.46
N GLY A 63 -26.27 -15.48 -1.74
CA GLY A 63 -25.65 -16.68 -2.26
C GLY A 63 -25.44 -16.62 -3.78
N PRO A 64 -24.96 -17.72 -4.40
CA PRO A 64 -24.69 -17.77 -5.83
C PRO A 64 -25.94 -17.47 -6.69
N GLY A 65 -27.12 -17.90 -6.24
CA GLY A 65 -28.40 -17.67 -6.95
C GLY A 65 -29.11 -16.36 -6.62
N THR A 66 -28.51 -15.45 -5.84
CA THR A 66 -29.17 -14.18 -5.48
C THR A 66 -29.38 -13.26 -6.67
N PHE A 67 -28.47 -13.29 -7.64
CA PHE A 67 -28.54 -12.44 -8.83
C PHE A 67 -28.49 -13.30 -10.08
N ASP A 68 -29.36 -13.00 -11.02
CA ASP A 68 -29.20 -13.36 -12.42
C ASP A 68 -28.54 -12.19 -13.18
N GLN A 69 -28.35 -12.36 -14.49
CA GLN A 69 -27.69 -11.34 -15.30
C GLN A 69 -28.46 -10.01 -15.32
N LEU A 70 -29.79 -10.04 -15.39
CA LEU A 70 -30.64 -8.84 -15.52
C LEU A 70 -30.77 -8.13 -14.19
N SER A 71 -31.01 -8.87 -13.11
CA SER A 71 -31.15 -8.31 -11.78
C SER A 71 -29.83 -7.70 -11.30
N LEU A 72 -28.68 -8.30 -11.63
CA LEU A 72 -27.38 -7.68 -11.34
C LEU A 72 -27.15 -6.38 -12.14
N ILE A 73 -27.56 -6.34 -13.43
CA ILE A 73 -27.48 -5.12 -14.24
C ILE A 73 -28.30 -4.01 -13.59
N GLU A 74 -29.51 -4.31 -13.13
CA GLU A 74 -30.38 -3.33 -12.46
C GLU A 74 -29.79 -2.82 -11.15
N VAL A 75 -29.21 -3.70 -10.32
CA VAL A 75 -28.49 -3.30 -9.11
C VAL A 75 -27.32 -2.36 -9.44
N VAL A 76 -26.54 -2.69 -10.47
CA VAL A 76 -25.41 -1.84 -10.90
C VAL A 76 -25.87 -0.50 -11.44
N ARG A 77 -26.97 -0.46 -12.21
CA ARG A 77 -27.59 0.79 -12.67
C ARG A 77 -27.95 1.68 -11.49
N ARG A 78 -28.61 1.13 -10.46
CA ARG A 78 -28.96 1.87 -9.23
C ARG A 78 -27.74 2.40 -8.46
N ILE A 79 -26.64 1.63 -8.41
CA ILE A 79 -25.41 2.11 -7.79
C ILE A 79 -24.87 3.33 -8.54
N ILE A 80 -24.85 3.28 -9.88
CA ILE A 80 -24.39 4.37 -10.74
C ILE A 80 -25.29 5.61 -10.56
N GLU A 81 -26.61 5.45 -10.63
CA GLU A 81 -27.60 6.53 -10.51
C GLU A 81 -27.62 7.17 -9.12
N SER A 82 -27.14 6.47 -8.09
CA SER A 82 -27.05 7.06 -6.75
C SER A 82 -26.02 8.18 -6.63
N GLU A 83 -25.04 8.22 -7.55
CA GLU A 83 -23.86 9.11 -7.51
C GLU A 83 -23.02 9.04 -6.21
N THR A 84 -23.39 8.17 -5.27
CA THR A 84 -22.72 8.01 -3.97
C THR A 84 -21.50 7.09 -4.02
N VAL A 85 -21.32 6.36 -5.14
CA VAL A 85 -20.28 5.36 -5.33
C VAL A 85 -19.53 5.66 -6.62
N THR A 86 -18.22 5.88 -6.51
CA THR A 86 -17.38 6.11 -7.68
C THR A 86 -17.25 4.85 -8.55
N LYS A 87 -17.02 5.01 -9.86
CA LYS A 87 -16.77 3.89 -10.78
C LYS A 87 -15.64 2.96 -10.30
N ALA A 88 -14.56 3.54 -9.75
CA ALA A 88 -13.46 2.77 -9.17
C ALA A 88 -13.92 1.88 -7.99
N THR A 89 -14.75 2.43 -7.10
CA THR A 89 -15.33 1.70 -5.97
C THR A 89 -16.28 0.61 -6.43
N LEU A 90 -17.08 0.86 -7.47
CA LEU A 90 -17.97 -0.13 -8.07
C LEU A 90 -17.18 -1.27 -8.74
N ASN A 91 -16.11 -0.96 -9.47
CA ASN A 91 -15.21 -1.98 -10.03
C ASN A 91 -14.60 -2.86 -8.94
N GLN A 92 -14.17 -2.27 -7.83
CA GLN A 92 -13.68 -3.02 -6.66
C GLN A 92 -14.78 -3.90 -6.04
N SER A 93 -16.03 -3.42 -6.01
CA SER A 93 -17.18 -4.19 -5.53
C SER A 93 -17.44 -5.42 -6.40
N LEU A 94 -17.45 -5.22 -7.72
CA LEU A 94 -17.62 -6.30 -8.70
C LEU A 94 -16.45 -7.28 -8.68
N ALA A 95 -15.23 -6.85 -8.34
CA ALA A 95 -14.11 -7.76 -8.15
C ALA A 95 -14.30 -8.66 -6.91
N GLY A 96 -14.86 -8.10 -5.82
CA GLY A 96 -15.27 -8.89 -4.66
C GLY A 96 -16.37 -9.91 -5.00
N LEU A 97 -17.39 -9.50 -5.75
CA LEU A 97 -18.47 -10.39 -6.18
C LEU A 97 -17.97 -11.51 -7.10
N GLN A 98 -17.11 -11.19 -8.07
CA GLN A 98 -16.47 -12.22 -8.92
C GLN A 98 -15.69 -13.23 -8.07
N SER A 99 -14.89 -12.77 -7.11
CA SER A 99 -14.14 -13.66 -6.22
C SER A 99 -15.03 -14.53 -5.34
N PHE A 100 -16.21 -14.04 -4.94
CA PHE A 100 -17.22 -14.87 -4.26
C PHE A 100 -17.80 -15.95 -5.19
N TYR A 101 -18.12 -15.59 -6.43
CA TYR A 101 -18.60 -16.54 -7.44
C TYR A 101 -17.56 -17.60 -7.80
N ASP A 102 -16.30 -17.21 -7.97
CA ASP A 102 -15.19 -18.14 -8.21
C ASP A 102 -15.06 -19.13 -7.04
N TRP A 103 -15.19 -18.65 -5.80
CA TRP A 103 -15.22 -19.52 -4.62
C TRP A 103 -16.41 -20.47 -4.62
N CYS A 104 -17.62 -20.02 -4.96
CA CYS A 104 -18.79 -20.89 -5.08
C CYS A 104 -18.54 -22.01 -6.09
N VAL A 105 -18.05 -21.69 -7.30
CA VAL A 105 -17.74 -22.70 -8.33
C VAL A 105 -16.68 -23.70 -7.83
N ASN A 106 -15.68 -23.23 -7.09
CA ASN A 106 -14.59 -24.09 -6.61
C ASN A 106 -14.94 -24.94 -5.39
N THR A 107 -15.99 -24.60 -4.65
CA THR A 107 -16.33 -25.25 -3.36
C THR A 107 -17.70 -25.92 -3.34
N LYS A 108 -18.54 -25.67 -4.35
CA LYS A 108 -19.91 -26.18 -4.44
C LYS A 108 -20.12 -26.93 -5.75
N PRO A 109 -20.17 -28.28 -5.72
CA PRO A 109 -20.31 -29.10 -6.93
C PRO A 109 -21.55 -28.78 -7.78
N GLU A 110 -22.60 -28.27 -7.16
CA GLU A 110 -23.86 -27.92 -7.80
C GLU A 110 -23.82 -26.60 -8.57
N ILE A 111 -22.80 -25.76 -8.38
CA ILE A 111 -22.69 -24.45 -9.01
C ILE A 111 -21.70 -24.48 -10.17
N ARG A 112 -22.16 -24.18 -11.38
CA ARG A 112 -21.29 -24.05 -12.56
C ARG A 112 -21.10 -22.59 -12.90
N SER A 113 -19.98 -22.28 -13.57
CA SER A 113 -19.68 -20.90 -14.00
C SER A 113 -20.76 -20.32 -14.92
N ASN A 114 -21.48 -21.15 -15.68
CA ASN A 114 -22.54 -20.70 -16.59
C ASN A 114 -23.85 -20.35 -15.86
N ASP A 115 -24.00 -20.75 -14.60
CA ASP A 115 -25.18 -20.47 -13.78
C ASP A 115 -25.10 -19.08 -13.12
N LEU A 116 -23.95 -18.41 -13.22
CA LEU A 116 -23.65 -17.16 -12.52
C LEU A 116 -23.60 -15.97 -13.51
N PRO A 117 -23.93 -14.74 -13.06
CA PRO A 117 -23.83 -13.55 -13.89
C PRO A 117 -22.43 -13.29 -14.43
N ASP A 118 -22.34 -12.86 -15.69
CA ASP A 118 -21.08 -12.47 -16.32
C ASP A 118 -20.69 -11.05 -15.92
N ILE A 119 -19.83 -10.96 -14.89
CA ILE A 119 -19.30 -9.69 -14.38
C ILE A 119 -18.44 -8.97 -15.43
N LYS A 120 -17.73 -9.70 -16.30
CA LYS A 120 -16.87 -9.08 -17.33
C LYS A 120 -17.74 -8.37 -18.36
N ARG A 121 -18.80 -9.04 -18.84
CA ARG A 121 -19.78 -8.43 -19.74
C ARG A 121 -20.48 -7.24 -19.09
N LEU A 122 -20.88 -7.37 -17.83
CA LEU A 122 -21.49 -6.27 -17.08
C LEU A 122 -20.61 -5.02 -17.04
N ARG A 123 -19.31 -5.16 -16.72
CA ARG A 123 -18.37 -4.02 -16.70
C ARG A 123 -18.29 -3.29 -18.03
N LYS A 124 -18.30 -4.05 -19.13
CA LYS A 124 -18.29 -3.52 -20.51
C LYS A 124 -19.56 -2.74 -20.83
N VAL A 125 -20.73 -3.30 -20.52
CA VAL A 125 -22.04 -2.65 -20.77
C VAL A 125 -22.19 -1.38 -19.93
N ALA A 126 -21.78 -1.43 -18.66
CA ALA A 126 -21.88 -0.30 -17.73
C ALA A 126 -20.80 0.79 -17.95
N LYS A 127 -19.92 0.64 -18.96
CA LYS A 127 -18.82 1.58 -19.28
C LYS A 127 -18.05 2.01 -18.01
N LEU A 128 -17.70 1.01 -17.20
CA LEU A 128 -17.01 1.22 -15.92
C LEU A 128 -15.52 1.49 -16.07
N ASP A 129 -15.03 1.64 -17.30
CA ASP A 129 -13.67 2.11 -17.53
C ASP A 129 -13.50 3.47 -16.86
N VAL A 130 -12.54 3.53 -15.95
CA VAL A 130 -12.16 4.76 -15.27
C VAL A 130 -11.10 5.41 -16.15
N PRO A 131 -11.34 6.62 -16.68
CA PRO A 131 -10.32 7.34 -17.44
C PRO A 131 -9.05 7.43 -16.59
N GLN A 132 -7.90 7.11 -17.19
CA GLN A 132 -6.61 7.43 -16.56
C GLN A 132 -6.48 8.95 -16.61
N VAL A 133 -6.74 9.60 -15.48
CA VAL A 133 -6.51 11.03 -15.31
C VAL A 133 -5.04 11.21 -14.92
N ASP A 134 -4.40 12.25 -15.42
CA ASP A 134 -3.07 12.64 -14.96
C ASP A 134 -3.14 12.85 -13.45
N PRO A 135 -2.37 12.09 -12.64
CA PRO A 135 -2.45 12.21 -11.19
C PRO A 135 -2.05 13.61 -10.76
N ASP A 136 -2.65 14.08 -9.67
CA ASP A 136 -2.19 15.31 -9.03
C ASP A 136 -0.76 15.11 -8.47
N TYR A 137 0.13 16.06 -8.76
CA TYR A 137 1.55 16.01 -8.39
C TYR A 137 2.09 17.41 -8.06
N TYR A 138 3.16 17.47 -7.27
CA TYR A 138 3.87 18.72 -6.99
C TYR A 138 4.83 19.08 -8.12
N ARG A 139 4.74 20.32 -8.59
CA ARG A 139 5.69 20.90 -9.55
C ARG A 139 7.05 21.18 -8.90
N PRO A 140 8.13 21.42 -9.68
CA PRO A 140 9.46 21.65 -9.12
C PRO A 140 9.55 22.81 -8.11
N ASP A 141 8.83 23.91 -8.32
CA ASP A 141 8.77 25.04 -7.38
C ASP A 141 7.99 24.70 -6.09
N GLU A 142 6.96 23.87 -6.22
CA GLU A 142 6.17 23.37 -5.09
C GLU A 142 6.98 22.36 -4.26
N LEU A 143 7.71 21.46 -4.91
CA LEU A 143 8.63 20.54 -4.24
C LEU A 143 9.73 21.29 -3.49
N ARG A 144 10.27 22.37 -4.08
CA ARG A 144 11.25 23.23 -3.42
C ARG A 144 10.66 23.83 -2.13
N ARG A 145 9.48 24.46 -2.21
CA ARG A 145 8.78 25.02 -1.04
C ARG A 145 8.48 23.96 0.01
N LEU A 146 8.10 22.75 -0.42
CA LEU A 146 7.86 21.63 0.48
C LEU A 146 9.13 21.22 1.23
N TYR A 147 10.29 21.17 0.55
CA TYR A 147 11.57 20.87 1.20
C TYR A 147 12.04 21.99 2.13
N GLU A 148 11.90 23.25 1.71
CA GLU A 148 12.22 24.41 2.55
C GLU A 148 11.40 24.39 3.84
N GLU A 149 10.09 24.16 3.73
CA GLU A 149 9.23 24.09 4.90
C GLU A 149 9.50 22.83 5.74
N ALA A 150 9.75 21.67 5.12
CA ALA A 150 10.14 20.47 5.85
C ALA A 150 11.43 20.67 6.65
N ALA A 151 12.37 21.46 6.12
CA ALA A 151 13.64 21.79 6.77
C ALA A 151 13.54 22.93 7.80
N ASN A 152 12.39 23.59 7.93
CA ASN A 152 12.19 24.73 8.81
C ASN A 152 12.09 24.30 10.30
N PRO A 153 13.07 24.65 11.16
CA PRO A 153 13.01 24.32 12.59
C PRO A 153 11.97 25.16 13.35
N ASP A 154 11.61 26.33 12.81
CA ASP A 154 10.72 27.30 13.45
C ASP A 154 9.26 27.12 13.04
N CYS A 155 8.89 25.91 12.58
CA CYS A 155 7.53 25.59 12.17
C CYS A 155 6.49 26.00 13.24
N VAL A 156 5.42 26.64 12.80
CA VAL A 156 4.31 27.10 13.63
C VAL A 156 3.32 25.95 13.86
N VAL A 157 3.07 25.14 12.83
CA VAL A 157 2.09 24.04 12.90
C VAL A 157 2.77 22.76 13.39
N GLY A 158 2.15 22.08 14.37
CA GLY A 158 2.58 20.73 14.73
C GLY A 158 3.92 20.63 15.44
N LYS A 159 4.36 21.65 16.19
CA LYS A 159 5.64 21.71 16.95
C LYS A 159 5.96 20.47 17.80
N THR A 160 4.96 19.74 18.27
CA THR A 160 5.13 18.52 19.08
C THR A 160 5.26 17.24 18.25
N ILE A 161 5.01 17.35 16.94
CA ILE A 161 5.00 16.24 15.99
C ILE A 161 6.14 16.39 14.98
N ARG A 162 6.34 17.60 14.45
CA ARG A 162 7.30 17.95 13.40
C ARG A 162 8.73 18.03 13.93
N HIS A 163 9.68 17.60 13.10
CA HIS A 163 11.11 17.73 13.35
C HIS A 163 11.82 17.96 12.03
N SER A 164 12.54 19.07 11.89
CA SER A 164 13.01 19.53 10.59
C SER A 164 13.89 18.52 9.85
N SER A 165 14.85 17.89 10.54
CA SER A 165 15.71 16.85 9.95
C SER A 165 14.92 15.62 9.49
N ARG A 166 14.01 15.12 10.33
CA ARG A 166 13.16 13.96 10.02
C ARG A 166 12.24 14.27 8.85
N ASP A 167 11.59 15.43 8.90
CA ASP A 167 10.58 15.84 7.95
C ASP A 167 11.22 16.03 6.57
N LEU A 168 12.38 16.70 6.51
CA LEU A 168 13.16 16.83 5.28
C LEU A 168 13.58 15.47 4.72
N ALA A 169 14.10 14.57 5.56
CA ALA A 169 14.50 13.24 5.12
C ALA A 169 13.31 12.42 4.60
N ILE A 170 12.15 12.46 5.28
CA ILE A 170 10.91 11.81 4.82
C ILE A 170 10.47 12.36 3.46
N CYS A 171 10.37 13.69 3.32
CA CYS A 171 9.98 14.34 2.08
C CYS A 171 10.93 13.97 0.94
N SER A 172 12.24 14.00 1.20
CA SER A 172 13.27 13.68 0.20
C SER A 172 13.19 12.22 -0.24
N PHE A 173 13.05 11.27 0.70
CA PHE A 173 12.93 9.85 0.37
C PHE A 173 11.68 9.55 -0.46
N LEU A 174 10.53 10.15 -0.12
CA LEU A 174 9.29 9.94 -0.86
C LEU A 174 9.38 10.51 -2.28
N ALA A 175 9.84 11.76 -2.42
CA ALA A 175 9.83 12.47 -3.69
C ALA A 175 10.94 11.99 -4.64
N VAL A 176 12.15 11.70 -4.15
CA VAL A 176 13.27 11.27 -4.99
C VAL A 176 13.19 9.80 -5.37
N LEU A 177 12.81 8.93 -4.43
CA LEU A 177 12.80 7.47 -4.66
C LEU A 177 11.44 6.93 -5.12
N GLY A 178 10.39 7.76 -5.10
CA GLY A 178 9.04 7.37 -5.49
C GLY A 178 8.46 6.25 -4.62
N LEU A 179 8.82 6.21 -3.33
CA LEU A 179 8.37 5.17 -2.40
C LEU A 179 6.88 5.30 -2.13
N ARG A 180 6.20 4.16 -1.98
CA ARG A 180 4.87 4.15 -1.37
C ARG A 180 4.98 4.47 0.11
N ALA A 181 3.95 5.10 0.68
CA ALA A 181 3.86 5.36 2.12
C ALA A 181 4.16 4.09 2.96
N SER A 182 3.58 2.94 2.57
CA SER A 182 3.81 1.67 3.27
C SER A 182 5.23 1.12 3.15
N GLU A 183 5.95 1.49 2.09
CA GLU A 183 7.36 1.11 1.89
C GLU A 183 8.24 1.96 2.81
N LEU A 184 7.98 3.27 2.90
CA LEU A 184 8.69 4.17 3.81
C LEU A 184 8.47 3.81 5.30
N THR A 185 7.22 3.59 5.72
CA THR A 185 6.91 3.29 7.12
C THR A 185 7.51 1.96 7.61
N LYS A 186 7.74 1.02 6.69
CA LYS A 186 8.36 -0.27 7.00
C LYS A 186 9.88 -0.27 6.87
N ALA A 187 10.45 0.74 6.22
CA ALA A 187 11.88 0.82 5.97
C ALA A 187 12.66 0.69 7.29
N LYS A 188 13.72 -0.11 7.25
CA LYS A 188 14.61 -0.33 8.39
C LYS A 188 15.98 0.30 8.14
N ILE A 189 16.69 0.66 9.20
CA ILE A 189 18.02 1.27 9.09
C ILE A 189 18.97 0.38 8.31
N GLY A 190 19.00 -0.92 8.62
CA GLY A 190 19.86 -1.92 7.97
C GLY A 190 19.47 -2.24 6.53
N TRP A 191 18.44 -1.59 5.97
CA TRP A 191 18.14 -1.70 4.54
C TRP A 191 18.97 -0.77 3.68
N ILE A 192 19.70 0.18 4.29
CA ILE A 192 20.66 1.05 3.61
C ILE A 192 22.04 0.40 3.70
N THR A 193 22.60 0.01 2.57
CA THR A 193 23.89 -0.68 2.47
C THR A 193 24.79 -0.02 1.42
N GLN A 194 26.11 -0.16 1.57
CA GLN A 194 27.05 0.11 0.49
C GLN A 194 27.25 -1.17 -0.33
N GLU A 195 27.01 -1.09 -1.63
CA GLU A 195 27.21 -2.19 -2.58
C GLU A 195 28.30 -1.81 -3.59
N THR A 196 29.23 -2.73 -3.87
CA THR A 196 30.25 -2.57 -4.91
C THR A 196 29.64 -2.75 -6.30
N LEU A 197 29.91 -1.81 -7.20
CA LEU A 197 29.64 -1.95 -8.63
C LEU A 197 30.55 -3.03 -9.24
N GLY A 198 30.13 -4.30 -9.19
CA GLY A 198 30.88 -5.42 -9.77
C GLY A 198 30.65 -6.77 -9.10
N ALA A 199 30.07 -6.79 -7.89
CA ALA A 199 29.65 -8.02 -7.24
C ALA A 199 28.32 -8.51 -7.85
N ALA A 200 28.38 -9.00 -9.10
CA ALA A 200 27.35 -9.88 -9.61
C ALA A 200 27.25 -11.08 -8.66
N ASP A 201 26.01 -11.41 -8.32
CA ASP A 201 25.55 -12.50 -7.46
C ASP A 201 26.25 -13.82 -7.83
N LYS A 202 27.43 -14.09 -7.24
CA LYS A 202 28.00 -15.44 -7.24
C LYS A 202 27.22 -16.20 -6.18
N GLY A 203 26.20 -16.92 -6.62
CA GLY A 203 25.56 -17.96 -5.80
C GLY A 203 26.61 -18.94 -5.26
N PRO A 204 26.28 -19.69 -4.20
CA PRO A 204 27.22 -20.61 -3.58
C PRO A 204 27.50 -21.77 -4.53
N THR A 205 28.61 -21.69 -5.25
CA THR A 205 29.28 -22.84 -5.85
C THR A 205 30.73 -22.82 -5.38
N GLU A 206 30.94 -23.37 -4.18
CA GLU A 206 32.07 -24.26 -3.93
C GLU A 206 31.70 -25.52 -4.73
N ASP A 207 32.35 -25.85 -5.83
CA ASP A 207 33.70 -26.39 -5.85
C ASP A 207 34.51 -25.82 -7.03
N ALA A 208 35.71 -25.30 -6.76
CA ALA A 208 36.72 -25.11 -7.78
C ALA A 208 38.07 -25.56 -7.21
N GLU A 209 38.55 -26.64 -7.82
CA GLU A 209 39.89 -27.19 -7.68
C GLU A 209 40.94 -26.12 -7.99
N ASP A 210 41.95 -26.11 -7.13
CA ASP A 210 43.22 -25.41 -7.27
C ASP A 210 43.99 -25.98 -8.46
N ASP A 211 44.15 -25.21 -9.54
CA ASP A 211 45.23 -25.42 -10.51
C ASP A 211 45.96 -24.12 -10.74
N GLY A 212 47.19 -24.09 -10.24
CA GLY A 212 48.08 -22.95 -10.29
C GLY A 212 48.59 -22.71 -11.70
N THR A 213 48.41 -21.50 -12.21
CA THR A 213 49.36 -20.94 -13.19
C THR A 213 49.40 -19.43 -13.04
N GLY A 214 50.60 -18.91 -12.75
CA GLY A 214 50.86 -17.49 -12.59
C GLY A 214 50.65 -16.69 -13.87
N GLY A 215 50.23 -15.44 -13.69
CA GLY A 215 50.16 -14.43 -14.74
C GLY A 215 50.04 -13.05 -14.09
N ASP A 216 51.15 -12.31 -14.08
CA ASP A 216 51.20 -10.88 -13.78
C ASP A 216 50.12 -10.14 -14.58
N THR A 217 49.10 -9.63 -13.87
CA THR A 217 48.19 -8.64 -14.44
C THR A 217 48.09 -7.48 -13.45
N GLN A 218 48.89 -6.47 -13.78
CA GLN A 218 48.75 -5.05 -13.50
C GLN A 218 47.61 -4.63 -12.56
N ASN A 219 47.98 -3.84 -11.55
CA ASN A 219 47.16 -2.81 -10.91
C ASN A 219 45.98 -2.35 -11.79
N SER A 220 44.81 -2.96 -11.62
CA SER A 220 43.58 -2.23 -11.82
C SER A 220 43.31 -1.57 -10.49
N ASP A 221 43.62 -0.27 -10.44
CA ASP A 221 43.01 0.70 -9.54
C ASP A 221 41.50 0.72 -9.84
N ALA A 222 40.85 -0.43 -9.60
CA ALA A 222 39.43 -0.56 -9.59
C ALA A 222 39.02 0.21 -8.34
N THR A 223 38.77 1.50 -8.54
CA THR A 223 37.95 2.27 -7.63
C THR A 223 36.73 1.41 -7.38
N ASP A 224 36.73 0.76 -6.23
CA ASP A 224 35.64 -0.05 -5.69
C ASP A 224 34.49 0.95 -5.48
N GLU A 225 33.82 1.33 -6.56
CA GLU A 225 32.81 2.38 -6.59
C GLU A 225 31.62 1.82 -5.83
N ARG A 226 31.63 2.11 -4.52
CA ARG A 226 30.57 1.73 -3.61
C ARG A 226 29.43 2.72 -3.76
N ILE A 227 28.29 2.22 -4.19
CA ILE A 227 27.06 2.97 -4.23
C ILE A 227 26.23 2.66 -2.99
N TRP A 228 25.57 3.68 -2.45
CA TRP A 228 24.57 3.46 -1.41
C TRP A 228 23.28 2.97 -2.04
N VAL A 229 22.70 1.93 -1.46
CA VAL A 229 21.49 1.29 -1.96
C VAL A 229 20.50 1.13 -0.81
N LEU A 230 19.23 1.44 -1.07
CA LEU A 230 18.11 1.09 -0.21
C LEU A 230 17.42 -0.15 -0.75
N ARG A 231 17.36 -1.22 0.06
CA ARG A 231 16.49 -2.37 -0.18
C ARG A 231 15.05 -1.99 0.19
N VAL A 232 14.12 -2.13 -0.76
CA VAL A 232 12.70 -1.80 -0.58
C VAL A 232 11.84 -3.05 -0.76
N GLU A 233 11.06 -3.38 0.26
CA GLU A 233 10.04 -4.43 0.18
C GLU A 233 8.68 -3.84 -0.22
N GLY A 234 8.23 -4.17 -1.43
CA GLY A 234 6.99 -3.69 -2.03
C GLY A 234 5.81 -4.66 -1.88
N LYS A 235 4.75 -4.40 -2.66
CA LYS A 235 3.52 -5.20 -2.66
C LYS A 235 3.80 -6.66 -3.05
N GLY A 236 3.29 -7.61 -2.26
CA GLY A 236 3.40 -9.05 -2.52
C GLY A 236 4.78 -9.63 -2.20
N GLY A 237 5.51 -9.04 -1.25
CA GLY A 237 6.84 -9.51 -0.82
C GLY A 237 7.96 -9.25 -1.83
N LYS A 238 7.68 -8.54 -2.93
CA LYS A 238 8.65 -8.25 -3.97
C LYS A 238 9.68 -7.23 -3.46
N THR A 239 10.95 -7.58 -3.54
CA THR A 239 12.04 -6.68 -3.16
C THR A 239 12.62 -5.97 -4.38
N ARG A 240 12.97 -4.69 -4.26
CA ARG A 240 13.79 -3.95 -5.23
C ARG A 240 14.94 -3.21 -4.52
N ARG A 241 16.02 -2.95 -5.24
CA ARG A 241 17.15 -2.13 -4.79
C ARG A 241 17.08 -0.76 -5.46
N VAL A 242 17.17 0.32 -4.70
CA VAL A 242 17.09 1.69 -5.20
C VAL A 242 18.37 2.43 -4.82
N PRO A 243 19.16 2.94 -5.78
CA PRO A 243 20.34 3.75 -5.48
C PRO A 243 19.97 5.01 -4.70
N LEU A 244 20.81 5.37 -3.73
CA LEU A 244 20.69 6.60 -2.94
C LEU A 244 21.77 7.59 -3.38
N THR A 245 21.36 8.84 -3.57
CA THR A 245 22.30 9.94 -3.82
C THR A 245 23.00 10.35 -2.52
N SER A 246 24.13 11.05 -2.65
CA SER A 246 24.87 11.56 -1.49
C SER A 246 24.01 12.49 -0.62
N GLU A 247 23.17 13.31 -1.24
CA GLU A 247 22.25 14.22 -0.54
C GLU A 247 21.22 13.45 0.29
N LEU A 248 20.67 12.34 -0.24
CA LEU A 248 19.75 11.48 0.51
C LEU A 248 20.43 10.81 1.72
N ILE A 249 21.69 10.42 1.57
CA ILE A 249 22.48 9.87 2.67
C ILE A 249 22.76 10.95 3.72
N GLU A 250 23.09 12.16 3.30
CA GLU A 250 23.35 13.29 4.20
C GLU A 250 22.12 13.66 5.04
N VAL A 251 20.96 13.86 4.40
CA VAL A 251 19.72 14.20 5.14
C VAL A 251 19.31 13.07 6.08
N ASN A 252 19.48 11.81 5.67
CA ASN A 252 19.19 10.68 6.56
C ASN A 252 20.18 10.61 7.74
N ARG A 253 21.49 10.81 7.51
CA ARG A 253 22.48 10.82 8.60
C ARG A 253 22.17 11.92 9.62
N ARG A 254 21.82 13.11 9.16
CA ARG A 254 21.40 14.21 10.05
C ARG A 254 20.22 13.78 10.93
N TRP A 255 19.20 13.17 10.34
CA TRP A 255 18.07 12.65 11.11
C TRP A 255 18.48 11.57 12.10
N GLN A 256 19.27 10.56 11.69
CA GLN A 256 19.67 9.49 12.62
C GLN A 256 20.50 10.02 13.80
N ASN A 257 21.39 10.99 13.57
CA ASN A 257 22.16 11.64 14.63
C ASN A 257 21.25 12.38 15.63
N GLU A 258 20.31 13.20 15.13
CA GLU A 258 19.40 13.95 16.00
C GLU A 258 18.40 13.00 16.72
N ARG A 259 18.03 11.89 16.09
CA ARG A 259 17.15 10.86 16.69
C ARG A 259 17.76 10.26 17.96
N GLU A 260 19.07 10.00 17.97
CA GLU A 260 19.79 9.46 19.14
C GLU A 260 19.58 10.36 20.36
N GLU A 261 19.72 11.66 20.17
CA GLU A 261 19.54 12.66 21.22
C GLU A 261 18.09 12.75 21.69
N LEU A 262 17.13 12.69 20.76
CA LEU A 262 15.71 12.90 21.06
C LEU A 262 15.03 11.71 21.74
N GLN A 263 15.43 10.48 21.42
CA GLN A 263 14.76 9.30 21.94
C GLN A 263 15.30 8.87 23.31
N GLY A 264 16.49 9.31 23.72
CA GLY A 264 17.04 9.01 25.05
C GLY A 264 17.24 7.51 25.33
N VAL A 265 17.39 6.69 24.28
CA VAL A 265 17.62 5.23 24.35
C VAL A 265 18.75 4.84 23.39
N ASP A 266 19.27 3.61 23.56
CA ASP A 266 20.35 2.98 22.80
C ASP A 266 20.45 3.37 21.30
N LEU A 267 21.70 3.43 20.81
CA LEU A 267 22.07 3.59 19.41
C LEU A 267 21.10 2.83 18.46
N PRO A 268 20.52 3.50 17.44
CA PRO A 268 19.60 2.89 16.49
C PRO A 268 20.19 1.64 15.84
N ARG A 269 19.46 0.53 15.94
CA ARG A 269 19.92 -0.79 15.47
C ARG A 269 19.49 -1.03 14.02
N PRO A 270 20.18 -1.92 13.28
CA PRO A 270 19.81 -2.23 11.89
C PRO A 270 18.35 -2.70 11.70
N GLY A 271 17.74 -3.33 12.71
CA GLY A 271 16.34 -3.78 12.69
C GLY A 271 15.30 -2.70 12.99
N ASP A 272 15.74 -1.52 13.42
CA ASP A 272 14.85 -0.43 13.81
C ASP A 272 14.29 0.28 12.59
N HIS A 273 13.10 0.87 12.75
CA HIS A 273 12.51 1.68 11.69
C HIS A 273 13.41 2.86 11.34
N LEU A 274 13.53 3.14 10.04
CA LEU A 274 14.31 4.25 9.52
C LEU A 274 13.74 5.61 10.00
N PHE A 275 12.41 5.70 10.07
CA PHE A 275 11.67 6.86 10.55
C PHE A 275 10.70 6.47 11.66
N VAL A 276 10.69 7.29 12.72
CA VAL A 276 9.92 7.06 13.95
C VAL A 276 9.18 8.35 14.36
N PRO A 277 8.03 8.25 15.04
CA PRO A 277 7.36 9.43 15.60
C PRO A 277 8.21 10.04 16.73
N LEU A 278 8.13 11.36 16.93
CA LEU A 278 8.82 12.03 18.04
C LEU A 278 8.27 11.60 19.41
N ARG A 279 6.96 11.33 19.47
CA ARG A 279 6.28 10.89 20.68
C ARG A 279 5.82 9.46 20.49
N LYS A 280 6.27 8.56 21.38
CA LYS A 280 5.73 7.19 21.42
C LYS A 280 4.23 7.24 21.78
N PRO A 281 3.38 6.44 21.12
CA PRO A 281 1.99 6.27 21.54
C PRO A 281 1.93 5.80 23.00
N LYS A 282 0.92 6.25 23.76
CA LYS A 282 0.71 5.82 25.15
C LYS A 282 0.39 4.31 25.26
N ASP A 283 -0.20 3.74 24.22
CA ASP A 283 -0.69 2.36 24.16
C ASP A 283 0.13 1.53 23.15
N ASP A 284 1.45 1.54 23.27
CA ASP A 284 2.28 0.87 22.28
C ASP A 284 2.34 -0.66 22.53
N ASN A 285 1.88 -1.41 21.54
CA ASN A 285 2.01 -2.87 21.45
C ASN A 285 3.39 -3.30 20.89
N GLY A 286 4.36 -2.38 20.84
CA GLY A 286 5.74 -2.64 20.40
C GLY A 286 6.02 -2.30 18.93
N GLU A 287 5.21 -1.46 18.28
CA GLU A 287 5.50 -0.94 16.93
C GLU A 287 6.08 0.47 17.02
N ASP A 288 7.40 0.58 17.17
CA ASP A 288 8.11 1.86 17.31
C ASP A 288 8.13 2.75 16.02
N GLY A 289 7.54 2.29 14.92
CA GLY A 289 7.58 2.95 13.60
C GLY A 289 6.47 3.99 13.37
N LEU A 290 6.64 4.84 12.34
CA LEU A 290 5.56 5.72 11.86
C LEU A 290 4.40 4.90 11.27
N SER A 291 3.18 5.14 11.74
CA SER A 291 1.97 4.63 11.07
C SER A 291 1.66 5.42 9.79
N TYR A 292 0.86 4.81 8.90
CA TYR A 292 0.37 5.48 7.69
C TYR A 292 -0.34 6.80 8.00
N TYR A 293 -1.19 6.81 9.04
CA TYR A 293 -1.94 8.01 9.41
C TYR A 293 -1.03 9.11 9.94
N GLN A 294 -0.04 8.78 10.77
CA GLN A 294 0.95 9.75 11.24
C GLN A 294 1.75 10.35 10.08
N LEU A 295 2.19 9.52 9.13
CA LEU A 295 2.90 10.00 7.94
C LEU A 295 2.01 10.90 7.07
N TRP A 296 0.78 10.48 6.79
CA TRP A 296 -0.16 11.28 6.01
C TRP A 296 -0.43 12.63 6.68
N TYR A 297 -0.73 12.62 7.98
CA TYR A 297 -1.01 13.83 8.75
C TYR A 297 0.20 14.77 8.81
N LEU A 298 1.41 14.22 8.97
CA LEU A 298 2.66 14.98 8.91
C LEU A 298 2.83 15.70 7.57
N LEU A 299 2.68 14.97 6.46
CA LEU A 299 2.82 15.54 5.11
C LEU A 299 1.76 16.60 4.82
N GLN A 300 0.53 16.45 5.33
CA GLN A 300 -0.51 17.48 5.22
C GLN A 300 -0.14 18.75 5.98
N MET A 301 0.41 18.64 7.20
CA MET A 301 0.86 19.80 7.96
C MET A 301 1.96 20.57 7.22
N ILE A 302 2.97 19.85 6.70
CA ILE A 302 4.08 20.46 5.93
C ILE A 302 3.54 21.14 4.66
N ALA A 303 2.69 20.47 3.89
CA ALA A 303 2.14 21.01 2.65
C ALA A 303 1.26 22.25 2.89
N ARG A 304 0.51 22.26 4.00
CA ARG A 304 -0.30 23.41 4.40
C ARG A 304 0.55 24.60 4.80
N GLU A 305 1.59 24.37 5.58
CA GLU A 305 2.49 25.44 6.02
C GLU A 305 3.32 25.99 4.84
N ALA A 306 3.65 25.16 3.85
CA ALA A 306 4.26 25.56 2.59
C ALA A 306 3.31 26.31 1.63
N GLY A 307 2.03 26.45 1.98
CA GLY A 307 1.01 27.11 1.16
C GLY A 307 0.66 26.37 -0.13
N LEU A 308 0.73 25.03 -0.13
CA LEU A 308 0.51 24.19 -1.32
C LEU A 308 -0.86 23.50 -1.33
N ARG A 309 -1.38 23.10 -0.17
CA ARG A 309 -2.66 22.38 -0.02
C ARG A 309 -3.34 22.79 1.28
N GLU A 310 -4.66 22.95 1.27
CA GLU A 310 -5.48 23.23 2.47
C GLU A 310 -5.91 21.96 3.21
#